data_AF-A0A367XN48-F1
#
_entry.id   AF-A0A367XN48-F1
#
_cell.length_a   1.000
_cell.length_b   1.000
_cell.length_c   1.000
_cell.angle_alpha   90.00
_cell.angle_beta   90.00
_cell.angle_gamma   90.00
#
_symmetry.space_group_name_H-M   'P 1'
#
loop_
_entity.id
_entity.type
_entity.pdbx_description
1 polymer ?
#
loop_
_entity_poly.entity_id
_entity_poly.type
_entity_poly.pdbx_seq_one_letter_code
_entity_poly.pdbx_strand_id
1 'polypeptide(L)'
;MRDDITTIDIDSLQPINTNNREVTPPRSVTENPFDDTSSNLPEPEPIYHKPHHVDTYPRTQATPVQEQDSVSVEQREEVQLSPITVFITNNMDWLLYGLLFIVSLPLYFTPLHIYLFYHLSITVLAFFVAELIRRKIPLAHSIITSTGIILFVCFIGSLIYHRHPKGFLDDLKFYRTGKNYLLLFSGETLNNNGKSDTVPEDNPTATPQWPGCGDFLSSLMDISIVSLSLPMFTHRRDFVKNFAVLCPTILLSIGLTFFLYPIVCHAIGIEAERSIGFIGRSVTLALGTPLILALGGSVSLMAVCTILSGILGVLINEPLFRILRVDKNDFVTRGVTLGINCGAIATAHLLNVDPRAASMSSLSFSVFGTVMVIMASVNAVREVVRSWVGL
;
A
#
# COMPACT_ATOMS: atom_id res chain seq x y z
N MET A 1 12.55 7.50 -43.84
CA MET A 1 12.37 8.88 -43.36
C MET A 1 11.61 8.74 -42.05
N ARG A 2 12.33 8.80 -40.92
CA ARG A 2 11.83 8.55 -39.57
C ARG A 2 11.66 9.92 -38.93
N ASP A 3 10.43 10.32 -38.64
CA ASP A 3 10.12 11.58 -37.98
C ASP A 3 10.33 11.41 -36.48
N ASP A 4 11.42 12.02 -35.99
CA ASP A 4 11.85 12.00 -34.60
C ASP A 4 11.16 13.16 -33.86
N ILE A 5 10.15 12.84 -33.05
CA ILE A 5 9.17 13.80 -32.47
C ILE A 5 9.73 14.52 -31.22
N THR A 6 11.04 14.61 -31.06
CA THR A 6 11.66 15.14 -29.83
C THR A 6 12.64 16.29 -30.03
N THR A 7 12.84 16.75 -31.28
CA THR A 7 13.68 17.92 -31.54
C THR A 7 12.80 19.07 -32.04
N ILE A 8 12.68 20.13 -31.25
CA ILE A 8 12.08 21.39 -31.70
C ILE A 8 13.09 22.02 -32.65
N ASP A 9 12.80 21.99 -33.95
CA ASP A 9 13.64 22.57 -35.00
C ASP A 9 13.48 24.10 -35.03
N ILE A 10 14.50 24.77 -34.49
CA ILE A 10 14.54 26.23 -34.28
C ILE A 10 14.70 26.97 -35.63
N ASP A 11 15.07 26.27 -36.71
CA ASP A 11 15.16 26.83 -38.06
C ASP A 11 13.79 27.00 -38.74
N SER A 12 12.71 26.45 -38.16
CA SER A 12 11.34 26.64 -38.67
C SER A 12 10.73 28.03 -38.39
N LEU A 13 11.43 28.87 -37.61
CA LEU A 13 10.94 30.21 -37.20
C LEU A 13 11.41 31.36 -38.11
N GLN A 14 12.04 31.09 -39.26
CA GLN A 14 12.31 32.13 -40.25
C GLN A 14 11.10 32.36 -41.18
N PRO A 15 10.64 33.62 -41.37
CA PRO A 15 9.50 33.90 -42.22
C PRO A 15 9.91 33.85 -43.69
N ILE A 16 9.55 32.76 -44.40
CA ILE A 16 9.73 32.66 -45.84
C ILE A 16 8.38 32.69 -46.57
N ASN A 17 8.14 33.88 -47.12
CA ASN A 17 7.57 34.22 -48.42
C ASN A 17 6.64 33.20 -49.10
N THR A 18 5.40 33.63 -49.25
CA THR A 18 4.30 33.04 -50.02
C THR A 18 4.71 32.69 -51.46
N ASN A 19 4.52 31.43 -51.86
CA ASN A 19 3.79 31.07 -53.09
C ASN A 19 3.66 29.55 -53.27
N ASN A 20 2.42 29.14 -53.60
CA ASN A 20 1.99 27.86 -54.19
C ASN A 20 2.12 26.57 -53.35
N ARG A 21 0.99 26.08 -52.80
CA ARG A 21 0.38 24.81 -53.27
C ARG A 21 -0.97 24.45 -52.60
N GLU A 22 -1.79 23.85 -53.46
CA GLU A 22 -3.10 23.19 -53.34
C GLU A 22 -3.64 22.74 -51.97
N VAL A 23 -4.92 23.08 -51.77
CA VAL A 23 -5.77 22.70 -50.63
C VAL A 23 -6.38 21.31 -50.88
N THR A 24 -6.08 20.34 -50.01
CA THR A 24 -6.81 19.07 -49.89
C THR A 24 -7.64 19.10 -48.60
N PRO A 25 -8.93 18.68 -48.58
CA PRO A 25 -9.76 18.81 -47.38
C PRO A 25 -9.29 17.87 -46.25
N PRO A 26 -9.50 18.23 -44.97
CA PRO A 26 -8.94 17.48 -43.86
C PRO A 26 -9.63 16.14 -43.65
N ARG A 27 -8.83 15.11 -43.33
CA ARG A 27 -9.28 13.82 -42.80
C ARG A 27 -9.87 14.00 -41.40
N SER A 28 -10.95 13.26 -41.11
CA SER A 28 -11.55 13.19 -39.78
C SER A 28 -10.54 12.66 -38.76
N VAL A 29 -10.20 13.48 -37.77
CA VAL A 29 -9.35 13.10 -36.65
C VAL A 29 -10.21 12.34 -35.63
N THR A 30 -9.87 11.09 -35.37
CA THR A 30 -10.37 10.32 -34.22
C THR A 30 -9.51 10.66 -32.99
N GLU A 31 -10.14 11.12 -31.90
CA GLU A 31 -9.50 11.66 -30.68
C GLU A 31 -8.91 10.61 -29.72
N ASN A 32 -8.77 9.33 -30.10
CA ASN A 32 -8.34 8.28 -29.18
C ASN A 32 -7.18 7.43 -29.73
N PRO A 33 -5.96 7.54 -29.19
CA PRO A 33 -4.74 6.93 -29.76
C PRO A 33 -4.57 5.43 -29.43
N PHE A 34 -5.60 4.76 -28.93
CA PHE A 34 -5.49 3.37 -28.45
C PHE A 34 -6.48 2.39 -29.10
N ASP A 35 -7.20 2.81 -30.14
CA ASP A 35 -8.29 2.00 -30.72
C ASP A 35 -7.94 1.31 -32.05
N ASP A 36 -6.67 0.95 -32.25
CA ASP A 36 -6.29 0.05 -33.35
C ASP A 36 -6.21 -1.39 -32.86
N THR A 37 -7.26 -2.13 -33.20
CA THR A 37 -7.34 -3.58 -33.15
C THR A 37 -6.33 -4.19 -34.13
N SER A 38 -5.11 -4.44 -33.66
CA SER A 38 -4.20 -5.41 -34.29
C SER A 38 -3.47 -6.24 -33.23
N SER A 39 -3.93 -7.49 -33.10
CA SER A 39 -3.30 -8.55 -32.34
C SER A 39 -1.97 -8.93 -32.99
N ASN A 40 -0.84 -8.61 -32.34
CA ASN A 40 0.45 -9.36 -32.30
C ASN A 40 1.62 -8.45 -31.91
N LEU A 41 1.57 -7.83 -30.73
CA LEU A 41 2.77 -7.25 -30.11
C LEU A 41 3.20 -8.15 -28.95
N PRO A 42 4.50 -8.54 -28.86
CA PRO A 42 5.02 -9.23 -27.67
C PRO A 42 4.81 -8.33 -26.45
N GLU A 43 4.28 -8.90 -25.38
CA GLU A 43 4.08 -8.21 -24.11
C GLU A 43 5.44 -7.75 -23.55
N PRO A 44 5.61 -6.47 -23.16
CA PRO A 44 6.87 -6.03 -22.56
C PRO A 44 7.04 -6.72 -21.20
N GLU A 45 8.20 -7.35 -20.97
CA GLU A 45 8.53 -7.91 -19.65
C GLU A 45 8.46 -6.79 -18.59
N PRO A 46 7.83 -7.03 -17.43
CA PRO A 46 7.78 -6.05 -16.36
C PRO A 46 9.18 -5.81 -15.81
N ILE A 47 9.56 -4.53 -15.65
CA ILE A 47 10.83 -4.12 -15.06
C ILE A 47 10.76 -4.43 -13.55
N TYR A 48 11.24 -5.61 -13.16
CA TYR A 48 11.61 -5.93 -11.78
C TYR A 48 13.00 -6.57 -11.75
N HIS A 49 13.78 -6.23 -10.71
CA HIS A 49 15.06 -6.85 -10.42
C HIS A 49 14.89 -8.37 -10.27
N LYS A 50 15.36 -9.14 -11.27
CA LYS A 50 15.52 -10.60 -11.16
C LYS A 50 16.61 -10.89 -10.09
N PRO A 51 16.36 -11.75 -9.09
CA PRO A 51 17.44 -12.27 -8.25
C PRO A 51 18.29 -13.24 -9.08
N HIS A 52 19.61 -13.06 -9.05
CA HIS A 52 20.56 -13.89 -9.80
C HIS A 52 20.46 -15.36 -9.36
N HIS A 53 20.02 -16.23 -10.28
CA HIS A 53 20.24 -17.67 -10.22
C HIS A 53 21.39 -18.02 -11.18
N VAL A 54 22.41 -18.70 -10.67
CA VAL A 54 23.56 -19.19 -11.44
C VAL A 54 23.23 -20.61 -11.89
N ASP A 55 23.00 -20.82 -13.19
CA ASP A 55 22.95 -22.15 -13.79
C ASP A 55 24.21 -22.43 -14.61
N THR A 56 24.70 -23.66 -14.50
CA THR A 56 26.05 -24.09 -14.87
C THR A 56 25.97 -25.16 -15.97
N TYR A 57 26.78 -24.99 -17.04
CA TYR A 57 27.21 -25.97 -18.10
C TYR A 57 26.27 -26.30 -19.30
N PRO A 58 26.77 -26.91 -20.41
CA PRO A 58 27.80 -26.39 -21.33
C PRO A 58 27.39 -26.47 -22.83
N ARG A 59 28.20 -25.78 -23.64
CA ARG A 59 28.09 -25.48 -25.08
C ARG A 59 28.33 -26.70 -26.01
N THR A 60 27.52 -26.86 -27.07
CA THR A 60 27.86 -27.64 -28.28
C THR A 60 27.81 -26.72 -29.52
N GLN A 61 28.85 -26.79 -30.34
CA GLN A 61 29.10 -25.97 -31.54
C GLN A 61 28.45 -26.53 -32.80
N ALA A 62 27.95 -25.65 -33.68
CA ALA A 62 27.98 -25.80 -35.15
C ALA A 62 27.87 -24.42 -35.83
N THR A 63 28.64 -24.25 -36.91
CA THR A 63 29.07 -22.98 -37.57
C THR A 63 28.15 -22.58 -38.77
N PRO A 64 28.45 -21.54 -39.58
CA PRO A 64 27.71 -20.27 -39.65
C PRO A 64 26.93 -20.05 -40.97
N VAL A 65 25.96 -19.14 -40.98
CA VAL A 65 25.56 -18.43 -42.21
C VAL A 65 25.74 -16.94 -41.94
N GLN A 66 26.62 -16.32 -42.73
CA GLN A 66 26.86 -14.89 -42.74
C GLN A 66 25.69 -14.18 -43.40
N GLU A 67 25.04 -13.26 -42.68
CA GLU A 67 24.46 -12.07 -43.28
C GLU A 67 25.00 -10.89 -42.49
N GLN A 68 25.89 -10.15 -43.15
CA GLN A 68 26.38 -8.87 -42.68
C GLN A 68 25.23 -7.86 -42.83
N ASP A 69 24.58 -7.55 -41.72
CA ASP A 69 23.97 -6.24 -41.55
C ASP A 69 24.57 -5.59 -40.30
N SER A 70 25.21 -4.47 -40.55
CA SER A 70 25.88 -3.60 -39.60
C SER A 70 24.89 -3.08 -38.57
N VAL A 71 24.74 -3.78 -37.46
CA VAL A 71 24.28 -3.20 -36.20
C VAL A 71 25.54 -2.91 -35.40
N SER A 72 25.86 -1.62 -35.30
CA SER A 72 26.78 -1.10 -34.30
C SER A 72 26.39 -1.68 -32.95
N VAL A 73 27.19 -2.64 -32.48
CA VAL A 73 27.18 -3.08 -31.09
C VAL A 73 27.52 -1.83 -30.30
N GLU A 74 26.48 -1.18 -29.76
CA GLU A 74 26.64 -0.25 -28.67
C GLU A 74 27.31 -1.07 -27.56
N GLN A 75 28.63 -0.95 -27.48
CA GLN A 75 29.40 -1.44 -26.34
C GLN A 75 28.77 -0.77 -25.13
N ARG A 76 27.92 -1.51 -24.43
CA ARG A 76 27.47 -1.16 -23.10
C ARG A 76 28.75 -1.13 -22.27
N GLU A 77 29.32 0.04 -22.08
CA GLU A 77 30.37 0.24 -21.10
C GLU A 77 29.84 -0.36 -19.80
N GLU A 78 30.44 -1.47 -19.34
CA GLU A 78 30.36 -1.86 -17.95
C GLU A 78 31.01 -0.73 -17.18
N VAL A 79 30.21 0.26 -16.77
CA VAL A 79 30.65 1.30 -15.84
C VAL A 79 31.15 0.54 -14.62
N GLN A 80 32.47 0.48 -14.44
CA GLN A 80 33.09 -0.01 -13.21
C GLN A 80 32.70 0.97 -12.10
N LEU A 81 31.52 0.79 -11.51
CA LEU A 81 31.11 1.57 -10.36
C LEU A 81 32.17 1.36 -9.28
N SER A 82 32.70 2.47 -8.76
CA SER A 82 33.61 2.45 -7.61
C SER A 82 33.02 1.59 -6.49
N PRO A 83 33.83 0.82 -5.74
CA PRO A 83 33.35 0.02 -4.62
C PRO A 83 32.57 0.85 -3.59
N ILE A 84 32.88 2.16 -3.50
CA ILE A 84 32.17 3.12 -2.66
C ILE A 84 30.76 3.38 -3.22
N THR A 85 30.61 3.55 -4.53
CA THR A 85 29.30 3.72 -5.17
C THR A 85 28.43 2.49 -4.97
N VAL A 86 29.00 1.28 -5.13
CA VAL A 86 28.28 0.02 -4.89
C VAL A 86 27.85 -0.09 -3.42
N PHE A 87 28.71 0.26 -2.47
CA PHE A 87 28.38 0.25 -1.05
C PHE A 87 27.29 1.25 -0.69
N ILE A 88 27.38 2.49 -1.21
CA ILE A 88 26.40 3.55 -0.97
C ILE A 88 25.06 3.16 -1.57
N THR A 89 25.00 2.71 -2.82
CA THR A 89 23.75 2.29 -3.47
C THR A 89 23.09 1.13 -2.72
N ASN A 90 23.88 0.17 -2.23
CA ASN A 90 23.32 -1.00 -1.53
C ASN A 90 22.86 -0.71 -0.09
N ASN A 91 23.40 0.34 0.56
CA ASN A 91 23.05 0.73 1.93
C ASN A 91 22.38 2.10 2.02
N MET A 92 21.91 2.64 0.89
CA MET A 92 21.42 4.01 0.81
C MET A 92 20.29 4.28 1.79
N ASP A 93 19.32 3.37 1.87
CA ASP A 93 18.16 3.52 2.75
C ASP A 93 18.58 3.48 4.23
N TRP A 94 19.46 2.54 4.60
CA TRP A 94 19.99 2.45 5.96
C TRP A 94 20.77 3.69 6.37
N LEU A 95 21.60 4.22 5.48
CA LEU A 95 22.38 5.44 5.72
C LEU A 95 21.47 6.67 5.83
N LEU A 96 20.50 6.81 4.93
CA LEU A 96 19.58 7.94 4.90
C LEU A 96 18.73 8.01 6.17
N TYR A 97 18.04 6.91 6.52
CA TYR A 97 17.18 6.88 7.70
C TYR A 97 18.00 6.83 9.01
N GLY A 98 19.20 6.24 8.99
CA GLY A 98 20.13 6.29 10.12
C GLY A 98 20.63 7.71 10.40
N LEU A 99 21.02 8.45 9.36
CA LEU A 99 21.39 9.86 9.48
C LEU A 99 20.21 10.70 9.95
N LEU A 100 19.02 10.48 9.37
CA LEU A 100 17.79 11.16 9.78
C LEU A 100 17.49 10.92 11.26
N PHE A 101 17.68 9.70 11.76
CA PHE A 101 17.52 9.37 13.18
C PHE A 101 18.50 10.18 14.06
N ILE A 102 19.78 10.20 13.72
CA ILE A 102 20.81 10.94 14.47
C ILE A 102 20.50 12.45 14.50
N VAL A 103 20.12 13.03 13.37
CA VAL A 103 19.76 14.46 13.25
C VAL A 103 18.46 14.77 13.99
N SER A 104 17.52 13.84 14.02
CA SER A 104 16.24 14.01 14.71
C SER A 104 16.34 13.89 16.24
N LEU A 105 17.39 13.28 16.76
CA LEU A 105 17.55 13.01 18.20
C LEU A 105 17.66 14.33 18.99
N PRO A 106 18.51 15.32 18.63
CA PRO A 106 18.48 16.64 19.26
C PRO A 106 17.12 17.33 19.15
N LEU A 107 16.45 17.23 17.99
CA LEU A 107 15.15 17.87 17.74
C LEU A 107 14.04 17.31 18.65
N TYR A 108 14.09 16.02 18.97
CA TYR A 108 13.16 15.38 19.90
C TYR A 108 13.24 16.00 21.31
N PHE A 109 14.44 16.38 21.78
CA PHE A 109 14.65 16.99 23.10
C PHE A 109 14.45 18.51 23.11
N THR A 110 14.20 19.14 21.96
CA THR A 110 13.95 20.58 21.90
C THR A 110 12.50 20.91 22.23
N PRO A 111 12.23 22.11 22.79
CA PRO A 111 10.87 22.55 23.09
C PRO A 111 9.98 22.74 21.85
N LEU A 112 10.53 22.62 20.63
CA LEU A 112 9.82 22.79 19.36
C LEU A 112 8.86 21.63 19.01
N HIS A 113 8.84 20.53 19.78
CA HIS A 113 7.86 19.43 19.66
C HIS A 113 7.76 18.83 18.24
N ILE A 114 8.88 18.78 17.53
CA ILE A 114 8.98 18.20 16.18
C ILE A 114 9.26 16.68 16.32
N TYR A 115 8.22 15.92 16.64
CA TYR A 115 8.31 14.47 16.82
C TYR A 115 8.33 13.67 15.51
N LEU A 116 8.00 14.31 14.39
CA LEU A 116 7.85 13.69 13.07
C LEU A 116 9.09 12.90 12.64
N PHE A 117 10.24 13.55 12.54
CA PHE A 117 11.46 12.96 11.97
C PHE A 117 12.01 11.82 12.82
N TYR A 118 11.86 11.94 14.15
CA TYR A 118 12.25 10.91 15.10
C TYR A 118 11.38 9.66 14.95
N HIS A 119 10.06 9.81 15.01
CA HIS A 119 9.16 8.66 14.86
C HIS A 119 9.22 8.04 13.46
N LEU A 120 9.38 8.84 12.41
CA LEU A 120 9.49 8.35 11.04
C LEU A 120 10.75 7.51 10.83
N SER A 121 11.92 8.02 11.23
CA SER A 121 13.18 7.31 11.10
C SER A 121 13.19 6.00 11.90
N ILE A 122 12.67 6.01 13.14
CA ILE A 122 12.51 4.79 13.95
C ILE A 122 11.59 3.80 13.25
N THR A 123 10.45 4.25 12.73
CA THR A 123 9.45 3.36 12.12
C THR A 123 10.03 2.63 10.91
N VAL A 124 10.74 3.35 10.03
CA VAL A 124 11.37 2.76 8.85
C VAL A 124 12.53 1.84 9.22
N LEU A 125 13.43 2.29 10.11
CA LEU A 125 14.56 1.46 10.57
C LEU A 125 14.08 0.19 11.29
N ALA A 126 13.09 0.30 12.17
CA ALA A 126 12.51 -0.83 12.87
C ALA A 126 11.86 -1.83 11.92
N PHE A 127 11.24 -1.36 10.83
CA PHE A 127 10.71 -2.24 9.79
C PHE A 127 11.83 -2.99 9.05
N PHE A 128 12.93 -2.32 8.67
CA PHE A 128 14.08 -2.99 8.07
C PHE A 128 14.74 -4.00 9.01
N VAL A 129 14.96 -3.63 10.28
CA VAL A 129 15.47 -4.55 11.31
C VAL A 129 14.55 -5.76 11.46
N ALA A 130 13.24 -5.55 11.51
CA ALA A 130 12.27 -6.63 11.62
C ALA A 130 12.32 -7.58 10.41
N GLU A 131 12.56 -7.05 9.22
CA GLU A 131 12.73 -7.84 8.00
C GLU A 131 14.00 -8.70 8.03
N LEU A 132 15.11 -8.17 8.56
CA LEU A 132 16.33 -8.94 8.81
C LEU A 132 16.10 -10.05 9.83
N ILE A 133 15.34 -9.77 10.90
CA ILE A 133 15.00 -10.75 11.94
C ILE A 133 14.12 -11.86 11.35
N ARG A 134 13.11 -11.51 10.55
CA ARG A 134 12.21 -12.47 9.87
C ARG A 134 12.98 -13.47 9.01
N ARG A 135 14.06 -13.04 8.35
CA ARG A 135 14.93 -13.94 7.56
C ARG A 135 15.65 -14.98 8.44
N LYS A 136 15.92 -14.66 9.70
CA LYS A 136 16.58 -15.58 10.66
C LYS A 136 15.60 -16.40 11.48
N ILE A 137 14.45 -15.84 11.85
CA ILE A 137 13.43 -16.47 12.68
C ILE A 137 12.10 -16.47 11.89
N PRO A 138 11.71 -17.61 11.28
CA PRO A 138 10.56 -17.66 10.38
C PRO A 138 9.21 -17.40 11.07
N LEU A 139 9.14 -17.54 12.39
CA LEU A 139 7.95 -17.26 13.21
C LEU A 139 7.76 -15.77 13.54
N ALA A 140 8.79 -14.94 13.38
CA ALA A 140 8.72 -13.52 13.69
C ALA A 140 8.17 -12.75 12.48
N HIS A 141 6.87 -12.46 12.47
CA HIS A 141 6.27 -11.63 11.43
C HIS A 141 6.87 -10.22 11.49
N SER A 142 7.21 -9.63 10.33
CA SER A 142 7.87 -8.32 10.24
C SER A 142 7.07 -7.22 10.91
N ILE A 143 5.74 -7.17 10.68
CA ILE A 143 4.82 -6.19 11.31
C ILE A 143 4.79 -6.25 12.85
N ILE A 144 4.67 -7.45 13.45
CA ILE A 144 4.63 -7.57 14.93
C ILE A 144 5.99 -7.18 15.51
N THR A 145 7.06 -7.69 14.90
CA THR A 145 8.43 -7.44 15.35
C THR A 145 8.77 -5.95 15.24
N SER A 146 8.41 -5.30 14.12
CA SER A 146 8.63 -3.87 13.93
C SER A 146 7.84 -3.05 14.95
N THR A 147 6.58 -3.37 15.18
CA THR A 147 5.73 -2.67 16.18
C THR A 147 6.32 -2.80 17.58
N GLY A 148 6.78 -4.00 17.97
CA GLY A 148 7.45 -4.22 19.25
C GLY A 148 8.73 -3.39 19.40
N ILE A 149 9.55 -3.32 18.36
CA ILE A 149 10.77 -2.49 18.35
C ILE A 149 10.42 -1.00 18.45
N ILE A 150 9.44 -0.53 17.68
CA ILE A 150 8.99 0.88 17.70
C ILE A 150 8.52 1.27 19.11
N LEU A 151 7.63 0.46 19.71
CA LEU A 151 7.13 0.73 21.06
C LEU A 151 8.25 0.72 22.09
N PHE A 152 9.20 -0.22 21.98
CA PHE A 152 10.35 -0.29 22.88
C PHE A 152 11.27 0.93 22.78
N VAL A 153 11.61 1.37 21.56
CA VAL A 153 12.46 2.55 21.33
C VAL A 153 11.74 3.83 21.77
N CYS A 154 10.46 3.99 21.44
CA CYS A 154 9.65 5.12 21.91
C CYS A 154 9.54 5.13 23.45
N PHE A 155 9.40 3.97 24.08
CA PHE A 155 9.38 3.86 25.54
C PHE A 155 10.70 4.29 26.18
N ILE A 156 11.85 3.88 25.62
CA ILE A 156 13.16 4.33 26.09
C ILE A 156 13.33 5.84 25.91
N GLY A 157 12.99 6.38 24.72
CA GLY A 157 13.07 7.82 24.44
C GLY A 157 12.23 8.64 25.41
N SER A 158 11.00 8.20 25.66
CA SER A 158 10.08 8.84 26.60
C SER A 158 10.59 8.78 28.06
N LEU A 159 11.18 7.65 28.46
CA LEU A 159 11.74 7.49 29.81
C LEU A 159 12.96 8.40 30.02
N ILE A 160 13.77 8.63 28.98
CA ILE A 160 14.89 9.57 29.02
C ILE A 160 14.38 11.02 29.16
N TYR A 161 13.31 11.37 28.44
CA TYR A 161 12.77 12.72 28.42
C TYR A 161 11.95 13.09 29.66
N HIS A 162 10.92 12.30 29.98
CA HIS A 162 9.97 12.61 31.06
C HIS A 162 10.33 12.00 32.42
N ARG A 163 11.29 11.07 32.46
CA ARG A 163 11.70 10.28 33.66
C ARG A 163 10.58 9.53 34.39
N HIS A 164 9.37 9.52 33.84
CA HIS A 164 8.21 8.82 34.37
C HIS A 164 7.51 7.99 33.28
N PRO A 165 7.02 6.78 33.59
CA PRO A 165 6.39 5.90 32.60
C PRO A 165 5.06 6.44 32.05
N LYS A 166 4.43 7.39 32.73
CA LYS A 166 3.19 8.03 32.23
C LYS A 166 3.43 8.91 30.99
N GLY A 167 4.61 9.50 30.86
CA GLY A 167 4.99 10.34 29.71
C GLY A 167 4.92 9.58 28.38
N PHE A 168 5.09 8.26 28.39
CA PHE A 168 5.03 7.44 27.18
C PHE A 168 3.67 7.47 26.48
N LEU A 169 2.58 7.42 27.25
CA LEU A 169 1.24 7.46 26.67
C LEU A 169 0.90 8.84 26.12
N ASP A 170 1.47 9.89 26.72
CA ASP A 170 1.30 11.24 26.23
C ASP A 170 2.13 11.46 24.95
N ASP A 171 3.36 10.96 24.89
CA ASP A 171 4.19 10.98 23.68
C ASP A 171 3.56 10.19 22.52
N LEU A 172 2.85 9.09 22.82
CA LEU A 172 2.20 8.29 21.78
C LEU A 172 1.05 9.04 21.08
N LYS A 173 0.41 10.01 21.75
CA LYS A 173 -0.59 10.89 21.11
C LYS A 173 0.03 11.75 20.01
N PHE A 174 1.32 12.10 20.14
CA PHE A 174 2.06 12.85 19.14
C PHE A 174 2.49 12.01 17.94
N TYR A 175 2.33 10.67 18.00
CA TYR A 175 2.58 9.81 16.85
C TYR A 175 1.59 10.10 15.71
N ARG A 176 0.32 10.40 16.03
CA ARG A 176 -0.71 10.81 15.06
C ARG A 176 -1.48 12.01 15.61
N THR A 177 -1.18 13.19 15.10
CA THR A 177 -1.77 14.45 15.56
C THR A 177 -3.10 14.73 14.85
N GLY A 178 -3.28 14.21 13.63
CA GLY A 178 -4.44 14.48 12.79
C GLY A 178 -4.22 15.63 11.81
N LYS A 179 -3.05 16.29 11.87
CA LYS A 179 -2.64 17.30 10.90
C LYS A 179 -2.16 16.64 9.61
N ASN A 180 -3.08 16.13 8.81
CA ASN A 180 -2.78 15.61 7.48
C ASN A 180 -2.40 16.73 6.50
N TYR A 181 -1.90 16.37 5.31
CA TYR A 181 -1.54 17.33 4.26
C TYR A 181 -2.69 18.29 3.87
N LEU A 182 -3.95 17.85 4.03
CA LEU A 182 -5.15 18.67 3.80
C LEU A 182 -5.35 19.78 4.84
N LEU A 183 -4.88 19.57 6.08
CA LEU A 183 -5.12 20.45 7.23
C LEU A 183 -3.85 21.16 7.70
N LEU A 184 -2.71 20.88 7.05
CA LEU A 184 -1.40 21.43 7.41
C LEU A 184 -1.39 22.97 7.43
N PHE A 185 -2.11 23.59 6.49
CA PHE A 185 -2.22 25.05 6.35
C PHE A 185 -3.52 25.63 6.94
N SER A 186 -4.38 24.81 7.53
CA SER A 186 -5.68 25.25 8.05
C SER A 186 -5.57 26.04 9.35
N GLY A 187 -4.39 26.06 9.99
CA GLY A 187 -4.18 26.70 11.30
C GLY A 187 -4.82 25.95 12.49
N GLU A 188 -5.70 24.99 12.23
CA GLU A 188 -6.36 24.18 13.26
C GLU A 188 -5.39 23.22 13.95
N THR A 189 -5.47 23.12 15.28
CA THR A 189 -4.79 22.07 16.05
C THR A 189 -5.75 20.92 16.30
N LEU A 190 -5.44 19.76 15.71
CA LEU A 190 -6.17 18.53 15.97
C LEU A 190 -5.38 17.70 16.99
N ASN A 191 -6.12 17.05 17.88
CA ASN A 191 -5.60 16.03 18.78
C ASN A 191 -6.47 14.79 18.63
N ASN A 192 -5.89 13.66 18.23
CA ASN A 192 -6.59 12.37 18.07
C ASN A 192 -7.85 12.42 17.17
N ASN A 193 -7.80 13.14 16.04
CA ASN A 193 -8.95 13.37 15.15
C ASN A 193 -10.17 14.06 15.81
N GLY A 194 -10.06 14.50 17.07
CA GLY A 194 -11.00 15.40 17.71
C GLY A 194 -10.65 16.84 17.34
N LYS A 195 -11.65 17.62 16.90
CA LYS A 195 -11.50 19.06 16.75
C LYS A 195 -11.26 19.67 18.12
N SER A 196 -10.07 20.22 18.34
CA SER A 196 -9.78 21.06 19.50
C SER A 196 -9.59 22.48 19.01
N ASP A 197 -10.64 23.30 19.13
CA ASP A 197 -10.68 24.67 18.63
C ASP A 197 -9.86 25.65 19.48
N THR A 198 -9.21 25.19 20.56
CA THR A 198 -8.45 26.04 21.47
C THR A 198 -7.02 25.55 21.64
N VAL A 199 -6.07 26.35 21.14
CA VAL A 199 -4.68 26.33 21.64
C VAL A 199 -4.74 26.94 23.04
N PRO A 200 -4.41 26.19 24.12
CA PRO A 200 -4.36 26.78 25.45
C PRO A 200 -3.28 27.87 25.48
N GLU A 201 -3.66 29.12 25.74
CA GLU A 201 -2.74 30.27 25.83
C GLU A 201 -1.63 30.05 26.88
N ASP A 202 -1.91 29.22 27.90
CA ASP A 202 -1.00 28.96 29.02
C ASP A 202 0.14 27.98 28.69
N ASN A 203 0.08 27.26 27.56
CA ASN A 203 1.14 26.34 27.17
C ASN A 203 1.16 26.10 25.64
N PRO A 204 1.95 26.87 24.85
CA PRO A 204 2.04 26.72 23.39
C PRO A 204 2.58 25.34 22.95
N THR A 205 3.01 24.53 23.92
CA THR A 205 3.60 23.21 23.79
C THR A 205 2.60 22.07 24.06
N ALA A 206 1.40 22.39 24.58
CA ALA A 206 0.39 21.40 24.93
C ALA A 206 -0.39 20.85 23.72
N THR A 207 -0.34 21.53 22.57
CA THR A 207 -0.97 21.06 21.33
C THR A 207 0.07 20.93 20.20
N PRO A 208 0.08 19.80 19.47
CA PRO A 208 0.99 19.63 18.35
C PRO A 208 0.67 20.62 17.24
N GLN A 209 1.60 21.52 16.96
CA GLN A 209 1.49 22.41 15.80
C GLN A 209 1.91 21.71 14.50
N TRP A 210 2.69 20.63 14.60
CA TRP A 210 3.29 19.92 13.47
C TRP A 210 2.63 18.55 13.21
N PRO A 211 2.68 18.03 11.97
CA PRO A 211 2.19 16.69 11.65
C PRO A 211 2.99 15.60 12.35
N GLY A 212 2.30 14.55 12.80
CA GLY A 212 2.95 13.35 13.35
C GLY A 212 3.43 12.39 12.25
N CYS A 213 4.22 11.38 12.64
CA CYS A 213 4.65 10.31 11.74
C CYS A 213 3.47 9.55 11.13
N GLY A 214 2.41 9.30 11.91
CA GLY A 214 1.21 8.64 11.45
C GLY A 214 0.45 9.44 10.39
N ASP A 215 0.45 10.77 10.46
CA ASP A 215 -0.20 11.63 9.47
C ASP A 215 0.59 11.65 8.15
N PHE A 216 1.93 11.65 8.25
CA PHE A 216 2.80 11.52 7.08
C PHE A 216 2.64 10.14 6.40
N LEU A 217 2.66 9.05 7.17
CA LEU A 217 2.45 7.70 6.64
C LEU A 217 1.02 7.51 6.08
N SER A 218 0.02 8.18 6.67
CA SER A 218 -1.34 8.19 6.12
C SER A 218 -1.37 8.90 4.75
N SER A 219 -0.62 9.98 4.59
CA SER A 219 -0.50 10.68 3.29
C SER A 219 0.21 9.81 2.23
N LEU A 220 1.23 9.05 2.62
CA LEU A 220 1.88 8.07 1.73
C LEU A 220 0.95 6.89 1.37
N MET A 221 0.00 6.57 2.24
CA MET A 221 -1.00 5.53 1.98
C MET A 221 -1.86 5.90 0.76
N ASP A 222 -2.27 7.16 0.63
CA ASP A 222 -3.06 7.63 -0.53
C ASP A 222 -2.29 7.44 -1.85
N ILE A 223 -1.00 7.78 -1.85
CA ILE A 223 -0.11 7.57 -3.01
C ILE A 223 0.04 6.07 -3.30
N SER A 224 0.16 5.25 -2.25
CA SER A 224 0.28 3.79 -2.38
C SER A 224 -0.97 3.15 -2.97
N ILE A 225 -2.17 3.65 -2.60
CA ILE A 225 -3.45 3.20 -3.16
C ILE A 225 -3.51 3.49 -4.66
N VAL A 226 -3.09 4.70 -5.08
CA VAL A 226 -3.01 5.05 -6.50
C VAL A 226 -1.98 4.16 -7.21
N SER A 227 -0.81 3.93 -6.62
CA SER A 227 0.22 3.05 -7.19
C SER A 227 -0.27 1.60 -7.37
N LEU A 228 -1.11 1.09 -6.46
CA LEU A 228 -1.70 -0.24 -6.55
C LEU A 228 -2.62 -0.42 -7.78
N SER A 229 -3.11 0.67 -8.37
CA SER A 229 -3.87 0.61 -9.63
C SER A 229 -3.02 0.11 -10.81
N LEU A 230 -1.70 0.31 -10.77
CA LEU A 230 -0.79 -0.11 -11.84
C LEU A 230 -0.75 -1.65 -12.00
N PRO A 231 -0.44 -2.47 -10.98
CA PRO A 231 -0.47 -3.92 -11.13
C PRO A 231 -1.87 -4.47 -11.46
N MET A 232 -2.94 -3.80 -11.03
CA MET A 232 -4.31 -4.12 -11.43
C MET A 232 -4.55 -3.86 -12.91
N PHE A 233 -4.05 -2.76 -13.46
CA PHE A 233 -4.15 -2.43 -14.88
C PHE A 233 -3.32 -3.35 -15.76
N THR A 234 -2.10 -3.70 -15.33
CA THR A 234 -1.22 -4.64 -16.03
C THR A 234 -1.90 -6.00 -16.19
N HIS A 235 -2.49 -6.53 -15.12
CA HIS A 235 -3.13 -7.86 -15.11
C HIS A 235 -4.65 -7.84 -15.37
N ARG A 236 -5.19 -6.74 -15.92
CA ARG A 236 -6.64 -6.57 -16.14
C ARG A 236 -7.28 -7.69 -16.98
N ARG A 237 -6.52 -8.29 -17.89
CA ARG A 237 -7.01 -9.40 -18.73
C ARG A 237 -7.29 -10.66 -17.91
N ASP A 238 -6.46 -10.94 -16.91
CA ASP A 238 -6.65 -12.10 -16.02
C ASP A 238 -7.88 -11.92 -15.14
N PHE A 239 -8.18 -10.67 -14.75
CA PHE A 239 -9.44 -10.33 -14.08
C PHE A 239 -10.66 -10.60 -14.98
N VAL A 240 -10.68 -10.08 -16.21
CA VAL A 240 -11.82 -10.25 -17.13
C VAL A 240 -12.07 -11.73 -17.45
N LYS A 241 -11.01 -12.50 -17.68
CA LYS A 241 -11.11 -13.95 -17.93
C LYS A 241 -11.73 -14.71 -16.75
N ASN A 242 -11.37 -14.34 -15.52
CA ASN A 242 -11.81 -15.04 -14.31
C ASN A 242 -13.00 -14.36 -13.61
N PHE A 243 -13.60 -13.34 -14.24
CA PHE A 243 -14.68 -12.54 -13.64
C PHE A 243 -15.88 -13.39 -13.19
N ALA A 244 -16.21 -14.41 -13.99
CA ALA A 244 -17.32 -15.33 -13.71
C ALA A 244 -17.12 -16.12 -12.41
N VAL A 245 -15.88 -16.38 -11.99
CA VAL A 245 -15.55 -17.08 -10.74
C VAL A 245 -15.37 -16.09 -9.59
N LEU A 246 -14.80 -14.93 -9.87
CA LEU A 246 -14.44 -13.92 -8.88
C LEU A 246 -15.66 -13.18 -8.31
N CYS A 247 -16.59 -12.78 -9.17
CA CYS A 247 -17.77 -12.00 -8.76
C CYS A 247 -18.66 -12.76 -7.75
N PRO A 248 -19.12 -14.00 -8.02
CA PRO A 248 -19.99 -14.71 -7.08
C PRO A 248 -19.29 -15.03 -5.75
N THR A 249 -17.97 -15.30 -5.77
CA THR A 249 -17.22 -15.58 -4.54
C THR A 249 -17.08 -14.35 -3.65
N ILE A 250 -16.82 -13.17 -4.23
CA ILE A 250 -16.80 -11.90 -3.50
C ILE A 250 -18.19 -11.58 -2.95
N LEU A 251 -19.24 -11.67 -3.77
CA LEU A 251 -20.61 -11.37 -3.36
C LEU A 251 -21.11 -12.30 -2.25
N LEU A 252 -20.81 -13.60 -2.35
CA LEU A 252 -21.12 -14.56 -1.29
C LEU A 252 -20.38 -14.21 -0.01
N SER A 253 -19.10 -13.84 -0.10
CA SER A 253 -18.31 -13.44 1.08
C SER A 253 -18.84 -12.17 1.73
N ILE A 254 -19.32 -11.20 0.94
CA ILE A 254 -19.98 -9.98 1.44
C ILE A 254 -21.24 -10.36 2.21
N GLY A 255 -22.13 -11.16 1.61
CA GLY A 255 -23.37 -11.59 2.24
C GLY A 255 -23.13 -12.35 3.55
N LEU A 256 -22.19 -13.30 3.53
CA LEU A 256 -21.80 -14.04 4.74
C LEU A 256 -21.21 -13.09 5.80
N THR A 257 -20.32 -12.18 5.42
CA THR A 257 -19.68 -11.26 6.39
C THR A 257 -20.68 -10.29 6.99
N PHE A 258 -21.55 -9.72 6.17
CA PHE A 258 -22.49 -8.68 6.59
C PHE A 258 -23.64 -9.24 7.43
N PHE A 259 -24.18 -10.41 7.06
CA PHE A 259 -25.38 -10.96 7.69
C PHE A 259 -25.07 -12.04 8.74
N LEU A 260 -24.13 -12.96 8.47
CA LEU A 260 -23.93 -14.13 9.32
C LEU A 260 -23.07 -13.83 10.56
N TYR A 261 -22.00 -13.05 10.41
CA TYR A 261 -21.10 -12.73 11.54
C TYR A 261 -21.79 -12.08 12.73
N PRO A 262 -22.61 -11.01 12.58
CA PRO A 262 -23.25 -10.38 13.73
C PRO A 262 -24.22 -11.33 14.44
N ILE A 263 -24.94 -12.19 13.70
CA ILE A 263 -25.85 -13.20 14.27
C ILE A 263 -25.06 -14.22 15.09
N VAL A 264 -23.97 -14.76 14.53
CA VAL A 264 -23.15 -15.76 15.21
C VAL A 264 -22.48 -15.18 16.44
N CYS A 265 -21.96 -13.94 16.37
CA CYS A 265 -21.34 -13.27 17.51
C CYS A 265 -22.35 -13.02 18.63
N HIS A 266 -23.55 -12.56 18.29
CA HIS A 266 -24.62 -12.35 19.25
C HIS A 266 -25.10 -13.67 19.88
N ALA A 267 -25.20 -14.74 19.09
CA ALA A 267 -25.55 -16.08 19.59
C ALA A 267 -24.51 -16.66 20.56
N ILE A 268 -23.24 -16.27 20.44
CA ILE A 268 -22.16 -16.63 21.37
C ILE A 268 -22.25 -15.81 22.68
N GLY A 269 -23.09 -14.77 22.74
CA GLY A 269 -23.29 -13.90 23.90
C GLY A 269 -22.44 -12.64 23.89
N ILE A 270 -21.91 -12.24 22.73
CA ILE A 270 -21.18 -10.97 22.58
C ILE A 270 -22.18 -9.81 22.55
N GLU A 271 -21.89 -8.75 23.30
CA GLU A 271 -22.67 -7.50 23.33
C GLU A 271 -23.01 -7.01 21.92
N ALA A 272 -24.23 -6.50 21.74
CA ALA A 272 -24.79 -6.12 20.46
C ALA A 272 -23.90 -5.18 19.63
N GLU A 273 -23.44 -4.09 20.25
CA GLU A 273 -22.56 -3.09 19.62
C GLU A 273 -21.21 -3.69 19.18
N ARG A 274 -20.69 -4.64 19.95
CA ARG A 274 -19.42 -5.34 19.65
C ARG A 274 -19.60 -6.38 18.56
N SER A 275 -20.73 -7.08 18.53
CA SER A 275 -21.09 -8.04 17.48
C SER A 275 -21.16 -7.36 16.10
N ILE A 276 -21.70 -6.14 16.03
CA ILE A 276 -21.68 -5.32 14.80
C ILE A 276 -20.24 -4.97 14.39
N GLY A 277 -19.34 -4.72 15.35
CA GLY A 277 -17.93 -4.44 15.09
C GLY A 277 -17.21 -5.54 14.29
N PHE A 278 -17.65 -6.80 14.42
CA PHE A 278 -17.07 -7.92 13.65
C PHE A 278 -17.35 -7.85 12.14
N ILE A 279 -18.39 -7.14 11.70
CA ILE A 279 -18.73 -6.97 10.28
C ILE A 279 -17.56 -6.31 9.51
N GLY A 280 -16.87 -5.37 10.16
CA GLY A 280 -15.75 -4.64 9.57
C GLY A 280 -14.39 -5.35 9.70
N ARG A 281 -14.32 -6.56 10.28
CA ARG A 281 -13.07 -7.33 10.46
C ARG A 281 -12.26 -7.44 9.16
N SER A 282 -12.94 -7.73 8.06
CA SER A 282 -12.32 -7.97 6.75
C SER A 282 -12.17 -6.70 5.89
N VAL A 283 -12.67 -5.56 6.38
CA VAL A 283 -12.61 -4.29 5.68
C VAL A 283 -11.40 -3.50 6.18
N THR A 284 -10.72 -2.79 5.28
CA THR A 284 -9.57 -1.94 5.64
C THR A 284 -10.00 -0.85 6.63
N LEU A 285 -9.13 -0.47 7.57
CA LEU A 285 -9.46 0.53 8.60
C LEU A 285 -10.07 1.83 8.05
N ALA A 286 -9.59 2.29 6.89
CA ALA A 286 -10.08 3.49 6.22
C ALA A 286 -11.55 3.35 5.77
N LEU A 287 -11.94 2.19 5.23
CA LEU A 287 -13.32 1.92 4.80
C LEU A 287 -14.20 1.39 5.96
N GLY A 288 -13.61 0.68 6.91
CA GLY A 288 -14.28 0.05 8.04
C GLY A 288 -14.74 1.06 9.10
N THR A 289 -14.00 2.15 9.30
CA THR A 289 -14.39 3.20 10.25
C THR A 289 -15.75 3.82 9.89
N PRO A 290 -15.98 4.36 8.68
CA PRO A 290 -17.30 4.89 8.31
C PRO A 290 -18.38 3.80 8.24
N LEU A 291 -18.02 2.56 7.84
CA LEU A 291 -18.92 1.40 7.86
C LEU A 291 -19.49 1.14 9.27
N ILE A 292 -18.63 0.97 10.26
CA ILE A 292 -19.06 0.62 11.62
C ILE A 292 -19.72 1.79 12.34
N LEU A 293 -19.29 3.02 12.08
CA LEU A 293 -19.99 4.22 12.55
C LEU A 293 -21.41 4.31 11.98
N ALA A 294 -21.58 4.00 10.69
CA ALA A 294 -22.90 3.94 10.07
C ALA A 294 -23.76 2.85 10.72
N LEU A 295 -23.23 1.66 11.02
CA LEU A 295 -24.02 0.64 11.71
C LEU A 295 -24.22 0.93 13.22
N GLY A 296 -23.42 1.80 13.82
CA GLY A 296 -23.42 2.07 15.26
C GLY A 296 -22.80 0.92 16.07
N GLY A 297 -21.69 0.36 15.60
CA GLY A 297 -20.91 -0.66 16.32
C GLY A 297 -19.60 -0.11 16.88
N SER A 298 -18.83 -0.99 17.53
CA SER A 298 -17.54 -0.62 18.13
C SER A 298 -16.40 -0.55 17.09
N VAL A 299 -15.97 0.67 16.75
CA VAL A 299 -14.82 0.92 15.84
C VAL A 299 -13.52 0.35 16.41
N SER A 300 -13.32 0.45 17.72
CA SER A 300 -12.11 -0.05 18.40
C SER A 300 -11.96 -1.56 18.25
N LEU A 301 -13.05 -2.32 18.44
CA LEU A 301 -13.03 -3.77 18.29
C LEU A 301 -12.79 -4.19 16.84
N MET A 302 -13.49 -3.55 15.90
CA MET A 302 -13.24 -3.73 14.47
C MET A 302 -11.76 -3.53 14.15
N ALA A 303 -11.16 -2.42 14.58
CA ALA A 303 -9.79 -2.09 14.26
C ALA A 303 -8.79 -3.16 14.71
N VAL A 304 -8.94 -3.65 15.95
CA VAL A 304 -8.11 -4.73 16.49
C VAL A 304 -8.31 -6.02 15.70
N CYS A 305 -9.56 -6.40 15.40
CA CYS A 305 -9.87 -7.60 14.64
C CYS A 305 -9.32 -7.56 13.21
N THR A 306 -9.38 -6.41 12.54
CA THR A 306 -8.84 -6.19 11.19
C THR A 306 -7.33 -6.32 11.16
N ILE A 307 -6.62 -5.69 12.10
CA ILE A 307 -5.16 -5.79 12.19
C ILE A 307 -4.76 -7.25 12.46
N LEU A 308 -5.45 -7.90 13.41
CA LEU A 308 -5.16 -9.28 13.76
C LEU A 308 -5.44 -10.25 12.59
N SER A 309 -6.54 -10.07 11.84
CA SER A 309 -6.82 -10.92 10.67
C SER A 309 -5.79 -10.73 9.57
N GLY A 310 -5.36 -9.49 9.32
CA GLY A 310 -4.34 -9.18 8.33
C GLY A 310 -3.01 -9.86 8.63
N ILE A 311 -2.54 -9.77 9.88
CA ILE A 311 -1.28 -10.38 10.31
C ILE A 311 -1.37 -11.91 10.34
N LEU A 312 -2.43 -12.47 10.94
CA LEU A 312 -2.64 -13.92 10.99
C LEU A 312 -2.78 -14.52 9.59
N GLY A 313 -3.43 -13.81 8.68
CA GLY A 313 -3.61 -14.20 7.29
C GLY A 313 -2.29 -14.40 6.55
N VAL A 314 -1.33 -13.48 6.73
CA VAL A 314 0.00 -13.62 6.14
C VAL A 314 0.81 -14.73 6.80
N LEU A 315 0.66 -14.95 8.11
CA LEU A 315 1.38 -16.01 8.81
C LEU A 315 0.86 -17.42 8.45
N ILE A 316 -0.45 -17.56 8.25
CA ILE A 316 -1.13 -18.85 8.08
C ILE A 316 -1.39 -19.19 6.60
N ASN A 317 -1.07 -18.30 5.65
CA ASN A 317 -1.39 -18.50 4.23
C ASN A 317 -0.90 -19.84 3.64
N GLU A 318 0.40 -20.14 3.71
CA GLU A 318 1.03 -21.34 3.18
C GLU A 318 0.52 -22.63 3.83
N PRO A 319 0.46 -22.76 5.18
CA PRO A 319 -0.11 -23.96 5.79
C PRO A 319 -1.61 -24.12 5.46
N LEU A 320 -2.37 -23.02 5.40
CA LEU A 320 -3.79 -23.06 5.05
C LEU A 320 -4.02 -23.57 3.62
N PHE A 321 -3.30 -23.02 2.63
CA PHE A 321 -3.41 -23.46 1.25
C PHE A 321 -2.94 -24.91 1.06
N ARG A 322 -1.94 -25.35 1.82
CA ARG A 322 -1.50 -26.76 1.82
C ARG A 322 -2.57 -27.70 2.38
N ILE A 323 -3.23 -27.33 3.47
CA ILE A 323 -4.31 -28.13 4.07
C ILE A 323 -5.52 -28.20 3.12
N LEU A 324 -5.87 -27.08 2.49
CA LEU A 324 -6.96 -26.99 1.52
C LEU A 324 -6.61 -27.57 0.14
N ARG A 325 -5.37 -28.04 -0.06
CA ARG A 325 -4.84 -28.58 -1.33
C ARG A 325 -5.03 -27.63 -2.52
N VAL A 326 -4.86 -26.33 -2.28
CA VAL A 326 -4.88 -25.31 -3.34
C VAL A 326 -3.55 -25.34 -4.07
N ASP A 327 -3.59 -25.40 -5.41
CA ASP A 327 -2.39 -25.38 -6.24
C ASP A 327 -1.65 -24.05 -6.08
N LYS A 328 -0.32 -24.09 -6.09
CA LYS A 328 0.50 -22.87 -5.99
C LYS A 328 0.30 -21.95 -7.19
N ASN A 329 -0.02 -22.52 -8.34
CA ASN A 329 -0.28 -21.81 -9.59
C ASN A 329 -1.69 -21.19 -9.65
N ASP A 330 -2.57 -21.53 -8.70
CA ASP A 330 -3.91 -20.92 -8.61
C ASP A 330 -3.83 -19.54 -7.93
N PHE A 331 -3.40 -18.55 -8.71
CA PHE A 331 -3.30 -17.16 -8.27
C PHE A 331 -4.67 -16.52 -7.99
N VAL A 332 -5.75 -17.03 -8.58
CA VAL A 332 -7.11 -16.50 -8.38
C VAL A 332 -7.60 -16.84 -6.99
N THR A 333 -7.59 -18.14 -6.64
CA THR A 333 -8.04 -18.59 -5.31
C THR A 333 -7.17 -18.01 -4.21
N ARG A 334 -5.84 -18.00 -4.40
CA ARG A 334 -4.90 -17.43 -3.42
C ARG A 334 -5.10 -15.92 -3.25
N GLY A 335 -5.22 -15.19 -4.36
CA GLY A 335 -5.43 -13.75 -4.37
C GLY A 335 -6.75 -13.34 -3.71
N VAL A 336 -7.87 -13.93 -4.14
CA VAL A 336 -9.21 -13.62 -3.62
C VAL A 336 -9.31 -13.91 -2.13
N THR A 337 -8.86 -15.10 -1.72
CA THR A 337 -8.94 -15.54 -0.31
C THR A 337 -8.15 -14.60 0.61
N LEU A 338 -6.93 -14.26 0.23
CA LEU A 338 -6.08 -13.35 1.00
C LEU A 338 -6.59 -11.92 0.97
N GLY A 339 -7.06 -11.45 -0.18
CA GLY A 339 -7.64 -10.11 -0.32
C GLY A 339 -8.83 -9.90 0.59
N ILE A 340 -9.84 -10.78 0.50
CA ILE A 340 -11.07 -10.63 1.29
C ILE A 340 -10.80 -10.75 2.80
N ASN A 341 -9.94 -11.67 3.24
CA ASN A 341 -9.79 -11.94 4.69
C ASN A 341 -8.70 -11.10 5.38
N CYS A 342 -7.68 -10.67 4.64
CA CYS A 342 -6.44 -10.11 5.20
C CYS A 342 -6.15 -8.69 4.66
N GLY A 343 -6.86 -8.26 3.61
CA GLY A 343 -6.80 -6.92 3.05
C GLY A 343 -5.44 -6.52 2.49
N ALA A 344 -5.06 -5.27 2.75
CA ALA A 344 -3.86 -4.66 2.20
C ALA A 344 -2.55 -5.32 2.69
N ILE A 345 -2.53 -5.86 3.91
CA ILE A 345 -1.33 -6.48 4.49
C ILE A 345 -0.90 -7.71 3.68
N ALA A 346 -1.84 -8.61 3.35
CA ALA A 346 -1.53 -9.77 2.53
C ALA A 346 -1.26 -9.40 1.06
N THR A 347 -1.90 -8.35 0.56
CA THR A 347 -1.63 -7.83 -0.78
C THR A 347 -0.19 -7.33 -0.90
N ALA A 348 0.30 -6.57 0.09
CA ALA A 348 1.69 -6.11 0.12
C ALA A 348 2.69 -7.27 0.17
N HIS A 349 2.36 -8.34 0.90
CA HIS A 349 3.15 -9.57 0.89
C HIS A 349 3.14 -10.25 -0.50
N LEU A 350 1.97 -10.37 -1.13
CA LEU A 350 1.82 -10.97 -2.46
C LEU A 350 2.54 -10.18 -3.54
N LEU A 351 2.65 -8.85 -3.45
CA LEU A 351 3.40 -8.04 -4.43
C LEU A 351 4.87 -8.50 -4.57
N ASN A 352 5.45 -9.05 -3.50
CA ASN A 352 6.82 -9.57 -3.52
C ASN A 352 6.91 -11.06 -3.94
N VAL A 353 5.87 -11.85 -3.68
CA VAL A 353 5.89 -13.32 -3.87
C VAL A 353 5.24 -13.73 -5.19
N ASP A 354 4.07 -13.18 -5.49
CA ASP A 354 3.26 -13.47 -6.68
C ASP A 354 2.47 -12.21 -7.09
N PRO A 355 3.01 -11.37 -7.99
CA PRO A 355 2.36 -10.15 -8.45
C PRO A 355 1.00 -10.38 -9.13
N ARG A 356 0.77 -11.55 -9.74
CA ARG A 356 -0.51 -11.89 -10.36
C ARG A 356 -1.58 -12.17 -9.30
N ALA A 357 -1.24 -12.90 -8.24
CA ALA A 357 -2.13 -13.08 -7.11
C ALA A 357 -2.37 -11.76 -6.35
N ALA A 358 -1.37 -10.88 -6.28
CA ALA A 358 -1.48 -9.57 -5.66
C ALA A 358 -2.51 -8.66 -6.35
N SER A 359 -2.57 -8.67 -7.69
CA SER A 359 -3.55 -7.88 -8.44
C SER A 359 -4.98 -8.38 -8.20
N MET A 360 -5.19 -9.71 -8.17
CA MET A 360 -6.48 -10.32 -7.82
C MET A 360 -6.90 -10.02 -6.37
N SER A 361 -5.95 -10.07 -5.44
CA SER A 361 -6.15 -9.67 -4.04
C SER A 361 -6.58 -8.21 -3.92
N SER A 362 -5.87 -7.31 -4.61
CA SER A 362 -6.13 -5.86 -4.63
C SER A 362 -7.54 -5.53 -5.06
N LEU A 363 -7.96 -6.13 -6.18
CA LEU A 363 -9.30 -5.94 -6.71
C LEU A 363 -10.36 -6.50 -5.76
N SER A 364 -10.13 -7.71 -5.24
CA SER A 364 -11.11 -8.40 -4.40
C SER A 364 -11.40 -7.65 -3.10
N PHE A 365 -10.38 -7.19 -2.38
CA PHE A 365 -10.59 -6.44 -1.14
C PHE A 365 -11.19 -5.05 -1.38
N SER A 366 -10.85 -4.41 -2.51
CA SER A 366 -11.39 -3.09 -2.88
C SER A 366 -12.88 -3.17 -3.18
N VAL A 367 -13.30 -4.15 -4.00
CA VAL A 367 -14.72 -4.40 -4.28
C VAL A 367 -15.46 -4.82 -3.01
N PHE A 368 -14.90 -5.75 -2.23
CA PHE A 368 -15.46 -6.18 -0.95
C PHE A 368 -15.71 -4.98 -0.02
N GLY A 369 -14.69 -4.16 0.23
CA GLY A 369 -14.80 -3.00 1.12
C GLY A 369 -15.80 -1.96 0.61
N THR A 370 -15.80 -1.68 -0.70
CA THR A 370 -16.72 -0.71 -1.31
C THR A 370 -18.17 -1.15 -1.17
N VAL A 371 -18.49 -2.40 -1.50
CA VAL A 371 -19.86 -2.91 -1.41
C VAL A 371 -20.33 -2.97 0.05
N MET A 372 -19.46 -3.34 1.00
CA MET A 372 -19.78 -3.32 2.42
C MET A 372 -20.17 -1.91 2.88
N VAL A 373 -19.39 -0.88 2.51
CA VAL A 373 -19.70 0.53 2.83
C VAL A 373 -21.03 0.98 2.21
N ILE A 374 -21.30 0.58 0.96
CA ILE A 374 -22.58 0.86 0.30
C ILE A 374 -23.74 0.21 1.06
N MET A 375 -23.63 -1.07 1.41
CA MET A 375 -24.67 -1.78 2.18
C MET A 375 -24.94 -1.13 3.53
N ALA A 376 -23.89 -0.71 4.25
CA ALA A 376 -24.02 0.02 5.50
C ALA A 376 -24.74 1.38 5.37
N SER A 377 -24.59 2.02 4.22
CA SER A 377 -25.21 3.33 3.94
C SER A 377 -26.70 3.22 3.62
N VAL A 378 -27.20 2.01 3.30
CA VAL A 378 -28.62 1.78 3.03
C VAL A 378 -29.37 1.59 4.35
N ASN A 379 -30.28 2.53 4.68
CA ASN A 379 -31.03 2.52 5.95
C ASN A 379 -31.78 1.20 6.20
N ALA A 380 -32.47 0.65 5.20
CA ALA A 380 -33.20 -0.60 5.35
C ALA A 380 -32.29 -1.78 5.74
N VAL A 381 -31.09 -1.85 5.15
CA VAL A 381 -30.11 -2.89 5.43
C VAL A 381 -29.53 -2.72 6.84
N ARG A 382 -29.25 -1.47 7.24
CA ARG A 382 -28.81 -1.12 8.59
C ARG A 382 -29.82 -1.54 9.66
N GLU A 383 -31.11 -1.26 9.44
CA GLU A 383 -32.19 -1.62 10.37
C GLU A 383 -32.33 -3.14 10.52
N VAL A 384 -32.24 -3.89 9.42
CA VAL A 384 -32.29 -5.36 9.47
C VAL A 384 -31.15 -5.90 10.34
N VAL A 385 -29.92 -5.45 10.13
CA VAL A 385 -28.77 -5.92 10.92
C VAL A 385 -28.90 -5.55 12.39
N ARG A 386 -29.37 -4.33 12.70
CA ARG A 386 -29.63 -3.91 14.08
C ARG A 386 -30.70 -4.76 14.75
N SER A 387 -31.80 -5.02 14.04
CA SER A 387 -32.90 -5.85 14.55
C SER A 387 -32.47 -7.27 14.94
N TRP A 388 -31.55 -7.87 14.18
CA TRP A 388 -31.04 -9.22 14.45
C TRP A 388 -30.13 -9.31 15.67
N VAL A 389 -29.51 -8.19 16.04
CA VAL A 389 -28.59 -8.08 17.17
C VAL A 389 -29.30 -7.47 18.39
N GLY A 390 -30.60 -7.15 18.27
CA GLY A 390 -31.43 -6.63 19.36
C GLY A 390 -31.25 -5.14 19.64
N LEU A 391 -30.83 -4.35 18.62
CA LEU A 391 -30.63 -2.89 18.68
C LEU A 391 -31.73 -2.10 17.97
#